data_AF-A0A352AY44-F1
#
_entry.id   AF-A0A352AY44-F1
#
_cell.length_a   1.000
_cell.length_b   1.000
_cell.length_c   1.000
_cell.angle_alpha   90.00
_cell.angle_beta   90.00
_cell.angle_gamma   90.00
#
_symmetry.space_group_name_H-M   'P 1'
#
loop_
_entity.id
_entity.type
_entity.pdbx_description
1 polymer ?
#
loop_
_entity_poly.entity_id
_entity_poly.type
_entity_poly.pdbx_seq_one_letter_code
_entity_poly.pdbx_strand_id
1 'polypeptide(L)'
;MSVPYTLGHDFFKVQQCLFAVLFFVFAVTFVSPVHASEFPISLQGVEESAVSPDLYACVQDANQAYLYNAEIRYSDWLEQAVACYRQTGDMSLLPSFFQAYDFSTAEKDFALENCNADVQRGQYARLTACAWSGKSINACYAEEKNTTVQLLSACYKENIPEDSIWNLPIMQQGIEAMLGGADYNTMSLEEKYTLDTCLQDALSGEKADTLDQEKEAAIASCYTEVGLTDVAAFYTKTSIVVDCALEVASRRGVSDIKTLIVSRSAADEAYIEQCVVKKTAPIILGIAVVNIPFAAGFGNLLLYLQFFFTQPLLLLRGKRENWGKVLDAMTGSPIDLSAVRLIDEEKQTVLRSMVTNKKGEYFFLPPTGTYRVEAMKQGYAFPSTLLKGSPEYYFGKSFAIDSKGDVIDKHIPLDPAVETVSVRAFLLKKWRYRIGTLFAVVGPVSSLIFFIFVPKWWVAVLIVLHIVLFFVFRRLSSRHTVKQFGVVTDENGKSLSQVKVMLFNGPYKKLLQYYVTDMFGRYYFPPIVGEFIVKFEKDGFEMASKEIQISPLDTTKTVHLDVHLKSTITS
;
A
#
# COMPACT_ATOMS: atom_id res chain seq x y z
N MET A 1 32.40 -39.25 31.51
CA MET A 1 32.65 -39.59 30.11
C MET A 1 31.32 -39.60 29.37
N SER A 2 31.27 -38.81 28.31
CA SER A 2 30.24 -38.61 27.29
C SER A 2 29.71 -39.94 26.70
N VAL A 3 28.47 -40.08 26.19
CA VAL A 3 27.73 -39.28 25.19
C VAL A 3 26.22 -39.59 25.31
N PRO A 4 25.27 -38.65 25.12
CA PRO A 4 23.88 -38.98 24.79
C PRO A 4 23.56 -38.74 23.31
N TYR A 5 22.68 -39.61 22.80
CA TYR A 5 22.14 -39.71 21.45
C TYR A 5 21.48 -38.42 20.93
N THR A 6 21.87 -37.98 19.74
CA THR A 6 21.14 -37.00 18.91
C THR A 6 20.56 -37.72 17.68
N LEU A 7 19.30 -38.13 17.73
CA LEU A 7 18.60 -38.77 16.59
C LEU A 7 17.25 -38.10 16.25
N GLY A 8 16.92 -36.96 16.87
CA GLY A 8 15.67 -36.24 16.63
C GLY A 8 15.75 -35.10 15.60
N HIS A 9 16.96 -34.60 15.29
CA HIS A 9 17.12 -33.38 14.49
C HIS A 9 17.25 -33.63 12.97
N ASP A 10 17.67 -34.83 12.57
CA ASP A 10 17.79 -35.21 11.15
C ASP A 10 16.46 -35.68 10.55
N PHE A 11 15.57 -36.27 11.35
CA PHE A 11 14.26 -36.73 10.84
C PHE A 11 13.38 -35.56 10.37
N PHE A 12 13.41 -34.43 11.09
CA PHE A 12 12.68 -33.21 10.71
C PHE A 12 13.24 -32.53 9.46
N LYS A 13 14.57 -32.58 9.25
CA LYS A 13 15.21 -32.04 8.04
C LYS A 13 14.93 -32.90 6.81
N VAL A 14 14.95 -34.22 6.97
CA VAL A 14 14.62 -35.17 5.90
C VAL A 14 13.14 -35.02 5.52
N GLN A 15 12.24 -34.87 6.50
CA GLN A 15 10.82 -34.65 6.26
C GLN A 15 10.55 -33.29 5.61
N GLN A 16 11.26 -32.23 5.99
CA GLN A 16 11.19 -30.92 5.31
C GLN A 16 11.75 -30.98 3.89
N CYS A 17 12.82 -31.73 3.64
CA CYS A 17 13.32 -31.98 2.28
C CYS A 17 12.31 -32.78 1.45
N LEU A 18 11.68 -33.81 2.01
CA LEU A 18 10.68 -34.61 1.31
C LEU A 18 9.43 -33.77 0.98
N PHE A 19 8.97 -32.93 1.91
CA PHE A 19 7.87 -31.99 1.66
C PHE A 19 8.26 -30.91 0.64
N ALA A 20 9.50 -30.41 0.66
CA ALA A 20 9.99 -29.47 -0.34
C ALA A 20 10.08 -30.12 -1.73
N VAL A 21 10.52 -31.38 -1.82
CA VAL A 21 10.57 -32.16 -3.07
C VAL A 21 9.17 -32.53 -3.57
N LEU A 22 8.24 -32.89 -2.67
CA LEU A 22 6.84 -33.14 -3.04
C LEU A 22 6.12 -31.85 -3.47
N PHE A 23 6.40 -30.71 -2.81
CA PHE A 23 5.92 -29.39 -3.22
C PHE A 23 6.57 -28.96 -4.54
N PHE A 24 7.84 -29.32 -4.78
CA PHE A 24 8.54 -29.12 -6.04
C PHE A 24 7.89 -29.93 -7.17
N VAL A 25 7.56 -31.21 -6.96
CA VAL A 25 6.82 -32.04 -7.94
C VAL A 25 5.40 -31.50 -8.19
N PHE A 26 4.71 -31.00 -7.16
CA PHE A 26 3.37 -30.42 -7.30
C PHE A 26 3.36 -28.99 -7.90
N ALA A 27 4.45 -28.25 -7.76
CA ALA A 27 4.64 -26.92 -8.37
C ALA A 27 5.17 -27.02 -9.81
N VAL A 28 5.94 -28.07 -10.14
CA VAL A 28 6.38 -28.41 -11.50
C VAL A 28 5.18 -28.68 -12.43
N THR A 29 4.02 -29.09 -11.90
CA THR A 29 2.82 -29.35 -12.70
C THR A 29 1.91 -28.13 -12.92
N PHE A 30 2.19 -26.97 -12.31
CA PHE A 30 1.30 -25.79 -12.37
C PHE A 30 2.05 -24.46 -12.53
N VAL A 31 3.05 -24.41 -13.41
CA VAL A 31 3.48 -23.14 -14.01
C VAL A 31 2.82 -23.06 -15.38
N SER A 32 1.72 -22.32 -15.47
CA SER A 32 1.14 -21.95 -16.75
C SER A 32 2.11 -20.97 -17.44
N PRO A 33 2.62 -21.27 -18.64
CA PRO A 33 3.41 -20.30 -19.40
C PRO A 33 2.61 -19.01 -19.64
N VAL A 34 3.27 -17.88 -19.94
CA VAL A 34 2.59 -16.61 -20.31
C VAL A 34 1.63 -16.82 -21.48
N HIS A 35 1.95 -17.77 -22.35
CA HIS A 35 1.16 -18.23 -23.48
C HIS A 35 0.15 -19.34 -23.13
N ALA A 36 -0.16 -19.54 -21.85
CA ALA A 36 -1.17 -20.51 -21.42
C ALA A 36 -2.58 -20.16 -21.91
N SER A 37 -2.82 -19.06 -22.62
CA SER A 37 -4.06 -18.79 -23.34
C SER A 37 -4.05 -19.27 -24.80
N GLU A 38 -2.93 -19.77 -25.33
CA GLU A 38 -2.78 -20.29 -26.70
C GLU A 38 -3.31 -21.73 -26.86
N PHE A 39 -4.22 -22.13 -25.98
CA PHE A 39 -4.90 -23.43 -25.91
C PHE A 39 -5.27 -24.06 -27.27
N PRO A 40 -5.78 -23.32 -28.28
CA PRO A 40 -6.18 -23.96 -29.54
C PRO A 40 -5.00 -24.37 -30.44
N ILE A 41 -3.81 -23.77 -30.31
CA ILE A 41 -2.66 -23.99 -31.23
C ILE A 41 -1.67 -25.01 -30.65
N SER A 42 -1.50 -25.01 -29.33
CA SER A 42 -0.64 -25.99 -28.63
C SER A 42 -1.37 -27.27 -28.26
N LEU A 43 -2.67 -27.38 -28.55
CA LEU A 43 -3.59 -28.44 -28.08
C LEU A 43 -3.61 -28.63 -26.56
N GLN A 44 -3.10 -27.66 -25.81
CA GLN A 44 -3.08 -27.72 -24.36
C GLN A 44 -4.53 -27.77 -23.85
N GLY A 45 -4.87 -28.77 -23.04
CA GLY A 45 -6.21 -28.95 -22.45
C GLY A 45 -7.37 -29.22 -23.42
N VAL A 46 -7.08 -29.52 -24.70
CA VAL A 46 -8.04 -30.13 -25.62
C VAL A 46 -8.06 -31.64 -25.36
N GLU A 47 -9.25 -32.25 -25.24
CA GLU A 47 -9.31 -33.72 -25.13
C GLU A 47 -8.78 -34.36 -26.42
N GLU A 48 -7.90 -35.36 -26.29
CA GLU A 48 -7.32 -36.10 -27.42
C GLU A 48 -8.39 -36.70 -28.36
N SER A 49 -9.60 -36.92 -27.84
CA SER A 49 -10.78 -37.39 -28.57
C SER A 49 -11.38 -36.35 -29.55
N ALA A 50 -11.07 -35.07 -29.36
CA ALA A 50 -11.67 -33.95 -30.09
C ALA A 50 -10.88 -33.53 -31.35
N VAL A 51 -9.72 -34.15 -31.60
CA VAL A 51 -8.79 -33.77 -32.67
C VAL A 51 -8.33 -35.03 -33.42
N SER A 52 -8.00 -34.90 -34.71
CA SER A 52 -7.48 -36.05 -35.47
C SER A 52 -6.16 -36.54 -34.86
N PRO A 53 -5.92 -37.88 -34.76
CA PRO A 53 -4.69 -38.41 -34.17
C PRO A 53 -3.42 -37.91 -34.87
N ASP A 54 -3.49 -37.69 -36.19
CA ASP A 54 -2.38 -37.19 -36.99
C ASP A 54 -2.06 -35.72 -36.66
N LEU A 55 -3.09 -34.88 -36.45
CA LEU A 55 -2.91 -33.49 -36.03
C LEU A 55 -2.34 -33.43 -34.60
N TYR A 56 -2.89 -34.25 -33.70
CA TYR A 56 -2.42 -34.32 -32.32
C TYR A 56 -0.93 -34.70 -32.26
N ALA A 57 -0.52 -35.75 -32.98
CA ALA A 57 0.87 -36.18 -33.04
C ALA A 57 1.79 -35.08 -33.60
N CYS A 58 1.42 -34.45 -34.72
CA CYS A 58 2.23 -33.42 -35.36
C CYS A 58 2.42 -32.19 -34.45
N VAL A 59 1.36 -31.70 -33.82
CA VAL A 59 1.45 -30.53 -32.92
C VAL A 59 2.23 -30.87 -31.64
N GLN A 60 2.08 -32.07 -31.10
CA GLN A 60 2.88 -32.51 -29.95
C GLN A 60 4.38 -32.60 -30.29
N ASP A 61 4.74 -33.08 -31.47
CA ASP A 61 6.12 -33.11 -31.94
C ASP A 61 6.70 -31.68 -32.06
N ALA A 62 5.93 -30.74 -32.63
CA ALA A 62 6.33 -29.33 -32.71
C ALA A 62 6.50 -28.69 -31.33
N ASN A 63 5.56 -28.92 -30.40
CA ASN A 63 5.64 -28.46 -29.02
C ASN A 63 6.88 -29.02 -28.31
N GLN A 64 7.13 -30.32 -28.48
CA GLN A 64 8.28 -30.99 -27.87
C GLN A 64 9.59 -30.42 -28.42
N ALA A 65 9.70 -30.23 -29.74
CA ALA A 65 10.86 -29.62 -30.35
C ALA A 65 11.14 -28.23 -29.76
N TYR A 66 10.11 -27.39 -29.66
CA TYR A 66 10.23 -26.04 -29.11
C TYR A 66 10.63 -26.00 -27.62
N LEU A 67 10.10 -26.94 -26.82
CA LEU A 67 10.43 -27.05 -25.39
C LEU A 67 11.88 -27.48 -25.14
N TYR A 68 12.42 -28.39 -25.96
CA TYR A 68 13.75 -28.97 -25.75
C TYR A 68 14.86 -28.29 -26.56
N ASN A 69 14.53 -27.58 -27.64
CA ASN A 69 15.51 -26.87 -28.45
C ASN A 69 15.39 -25.35 -28.25
N ALA A 70 16.34 -24.79 -27.50
CA ALA A 70 16.42 -23.36 -27.22
C ALA A 70 16.69 -22.51 -28.49
N GLU A 71 17.16 -23.10 -29.59
CA GLU A 71 17.41 -22.40 -30.85
C GLU A 71 16.13 -22.15 -31.66
N ILE A 72 15.04 -22.88 -31.38
CA ILE A 72 13.75 -22.65 -32.05
C ILE A 72 13.12 -21.40 -31.46
N ARG A 73 12.85 -20.41 -32.30
CA ARG A 73 12.15 -19.18 -31.92
C ARG A 73 10.65 -19.44 -31.82
N TYR A 74 9.97 -18.58 -31.08
CA TYR A 74 8.52 -18.66 -30.94
C TYR A 74 7.80 -18.62 -32.31
N SER A 75 8.22 -17.72 -33.21
CA SER A 75 7.66 -17.61 -34.56
C SER A 75 7.85 -18.88 -35.39
N ASP A 76 9.00 -19.56 -35.26
CA ASP A 76 9.31 -20.78 -36.00
C ASP A 76 8.49 -21.97 -35.47
N TRP A 77 8.28 -22.03 -34.15
CA TRP A 77 7.36 -23.00 -33.54
C TRP A 77 5.93 -22.76 -34.00
N LEU A 78 5.49 -21.50 -34.02
CA LEU A 78 4.14 -21.13 -34.44
C LEU A 78 3.88 -21.52 -35.90
N GLU A 79 4.86 -21.30 -36.79
CA GLU A 79 4.80 -21.76 -38.18
C GLU A 79 4.67 -23.28 -38.27
N GLN A 80 5.48 -24.03 -37.51
CA GLN A 80 5.44 -25.50 -37.49
C GLN A 80 4.10 -26.02 -36.96
N ALA A 81 3.60 -25.44 -35.87
CA ALA A 81 2.31 -25.81 -35.29
C ALA A 81 1.17 -25.56 -36.28
N VAL A 82 1.11 -24.38 -36.91
CA VAL A 82 0.07 -24.07 -37.91
C VAL A 82 0.21 -24.91 -39.18
N ALA A 83 1.43 -25.27 -39.57
CA ALA A 83 1.66 -26.17 -40.70
C ALA A 83 1.02 -27.56 -40.47
N CYS A 84 0.97 -28.06 -39.23
CA CYS A 84 0.27 -29.30 -38.90
C CYS A 84 -1.21 -29.24 -39.27
N TYR A 85 -1.92 -28.17 -38.90
CA TYR A 85 -3.34 -27.98 -39.25
C TYR A 85 -3.56 -27.86 -40.77
N ARG A 86 -2.61 -27.21 -41.48
CA ARG A 86 -2.65 -27.12 -42.95
C ARG A 86 -2.49 -28.49 -43.61
N GLN A 87 -1.61 -29.33 -43.07
CA GLN A 87 -1.32 -30.66 -43.60
C GLN A 87 -2.49 -31.64 -43.37
N THR A 88 -3.14 -31.58 -42.20
CA THR A 88 -4.25 -32.49 -41.87
C THR A 88 -5.60 -32.00 -42.41
N GLY A 89 -5.69 -30.76 -42.88
CA GLY A 89 -6.92 -30.17 -43.41
C GLY A 89 -7.87 -29.65 -42.32
N ASP A 90 -7.42 -29.58 -41.07
CA ASP A 90 -8.20 -29.20 -39.88
C ASP A 90 -8.16 -27.67 -39.63
N MET A 91 -8.05 -26.87 -40.68
CA MET A 91 -7.85 -25.41 -40.60
C MET A 91 -9.00 -24.67 -39.89
N SER A 92 -10.19 -25.25 -39.83
CA SER A 92 -11.34 -24.67 -39.11
C SER A 92 -11.15 -24.63 -37.59
N LEU A 93 -10.21 -25.41 -37.05
CA LEU A 93 -9.85 -25.42 -35.64
C LEU A 93 -8.90 -24.28 -35.26
N LEU A 94 -8.23 -23.67 -36.25
CA LEU A 94 -7.37 -22.51 -36.02
C LEU A 94 -8.19 -21.21 -35.93
N PRO A 95 -7.75 -20.25 -35.11
CA PRO A 95 -8.24 -18.88 -35.17
C PRO A 95 -8.23 -18.34 -36.61
N SER A 96 -9.27 -17.57 -36.96
CA SER A 96 -9.50 -17.07 -38.33
C SER A 96 -8.29 -16.33 -38.91
N PHE A 97 -7.54 -15.61 -38.08
CA PHE A 97 -6.37 -14.86 -38.53
C PHE A 97 -5.22 -15.78 -38.98
N PHE A 98 -4.98 -16.92 -38.33
CA PHE A 98 -3.92 -17.86 -38.76
C PHE A 98 -4.25 -18.63 -40.04
N GLN A 99 -5.53 -18.68 -40.41
CA GLN A 99 -5.95 -19.35 -41.63
C GLN A 99 -5.41 -18.64 -42.88
N ALA A 100 -5.25 -17.32 -42.82
CA ALA A 100 -4.79 -16.48 -43.93
C ALA A 100 -3.41 -15.84 -43.72
N TYR A 101 -2.79 -16.03 -42.55
CA TYR A 101 -1.52 -15.40 -42.22
C TYR A 101 -0.33 -15.96 -43.05
N ASP A 102 0.51 -15.05 -43.54
CA ASP A 102 1.74 -15.35 -44.26
C ASP A 102 2.91 -15.48 -43.27
N PHE A 103 3.36 -16.70 -43.05
CA PHE A 103 4.45 -16.98 -42.10
C PHE A 103 5.83 -16.55 -42.62
N SER A 104 5.96 -16.11 -43.88
CA SER A 104 7.23 -15.58 -44.38
C SER A 104 7.68 -14.30 -43.66
N THR A 105 6.77 -13.59 -42.99
CA THR A 105 7.05 -12.39 -42.18
C THR A 105 7.02 -12.65 -40.67
N ALA A 106 6.80 -13.89 -40.23
CA ALA A 106 6.58 -14.22 -38.82
C ALA A 106 7.73 -13.81 -37.90
N GLU A 107 8.97 -13.89 -38.38
CA GLU A 107 10.16 -13.49 -37.60
C GLU A 107 10.10 -12.02 -37.16
N LYS A 108 9.70 -11.12 -38.06
CA LYS A 108 9.66 -9.68 -37.81
C LYS A 108 8.36 -9.22 -37.17
N ASP A 109 7.24 -9.88 -37.49
CA ASP A 109 5.91 -9.56 -36.96
C ASP A 109 5.79 -10.02 -35.50
N PHE A 110 6.37 -11.18 -35.17
CA PHE A 110 6.42 -11.72 -33.81
C PHE A 110 7.75 -11.43 -33.08
N ALA A 111 8.48 -10.39 -33.47
CA ALA A 111 9.80 -10.08 -32.91
C ALA A 111 9.76 -9.87 -31.38
N LEU A 112 8.73 -9.18 -30.86
CA LEU A 112 8.56 -9.03 -29.41
C LEU A 112 8.25 -10.36 -28.72
N GLU A 113 7.44 -11.21 -29.35
CA GLU A 113 7.06 -12.51 -28.79
C GLU A 113 8.23 -13.50 -28.79
N ASN A 114 9.10 -13.44 -29.81
CA ASN A 114 10.36 -14.18 -29.82
C ASN A 114 11.22 -13.84 -28.59
N CYS A 115 11.38 -12.54 -28.30
CA CYS A 115 12.08 -12.09 -27.09
C CYS A 115 11.36 -12.48 -25.79
N ASN A 116 10.04 -12.32 -25.73
CA ASN A 116 9.24 -12.72 -24.57
C ASN A 116 9.41 -14.20 -24.24
N ALA A 117 9.26 -15.05 -25.26
CA ALA A 117 9.45 -16.48 -25.15
C ALA A 117 10.85 -16.86 -24.63
N ASP A 118 11.91 -16.28 -25.20
CA ASP A 118 13.29 -16.55 -24.80
C ASP A 118 13.55 -16.21 -23.33
N VAL A 119 13.10 -15.04 -22.89
CA VAL A 119 13.26 -14.61 -21.50
C VAL A 119 12.45 -15.50 -20.56
N GLN A 120 11.24 -15.89 -20.95
CA GLN A 120 10.36 -16.76 -20.17
C GLN A 120 10.93 -18.18 -20.03
N ARG A 121 11.54 -18.75 -21.09
CA ARG A 121 12.20 -20.08 -21.02
C ARG A 121 13.25 -20.15 -19.90
N GLY A 122 13.97 -19.06 -19.67
CA GLY A 122 14.96 -18.96 -18.59
C GLY A 122 14.39 -18.65 -17.19
N GLN A 123 13.13 -18.21 -17.09
CA GLN A 123 12.53 -17.71 -15.84
C GLN A 123 12.45 -18.78 -14.75
N TYR A 124 12.07 -20.00 -15.11
CA TYR A 124 12.00 -21.09 -14.14
C TYR A 124 13.37 -21.41 -13.54
N ALA A 125 14.42 -21.48 -14.37
CA ALA A 125 15.77 -21.76 -13.90
C ALA A 125 16.28 -20.66 -12.95
N ARG A 126 15.95 -19.39 -13.23
CA ARG A 126 16.29 -18.24 -12.37
C ARG A 126 15.52 -18.22 -11.06
N LEU A 127 14.21 -18.43 -11.09
CA LEU A 127 13.37 -18.55 -9.89
C LEU A 127 13.82 -19.72 -9.01
N THR A 128 14.13 -20.85 -9.64
CA THR A 128 14.69 -22.03 -8.98
C THR A 128 16.01 -21.68 -8.32
N ALA A 129 16.97 -21.14 -9.07
CA ALA A 129 18.29 -20.73 -8.54
C ALA A 129 18.17 -19.73 -7.38
N CYS A 130 17.23 -18.77 -7.47
CA CYS A 130 16.94 -17.84 -6.38
C CYS A 130 16.38 -18.55 -5.14
N ALA A 131 15.44 -19.48 -5.30
CA ALA A 131 14.90 -20.25 -4.19
C ALA A 131 16.00 -21.08 -3.48
N TRP A 132 16.93 -21.66 -4.25
CA TRP A 132 18.10 -22.38 -3.72
C TRP A 132 19.07 -21.48 -2.94
N SER A 133 19.03 -20.16 -3.15
CA SER A 133 19.84 -19.19 -2.37
C SER A 133 19.33 -18.93 -0.95
N GLY A 134 18.21 -19.55 -0.55
CA GLY A 134 17.59 -19.38 0.77
C GLY A 134 16.74 -18.11 0.92
N LYS A 135 16.48 -17.38 -0.18
CA LYS A 135 15.54 -16.26 -0.24
C LYS A 135 14.10 -16.76 -0.16
N SER A 136 13.19 -15.91 0.35
CA SER A 136 11.76 -16.22 0.34
C SER A 136 11.21 -16.20 -1.10
N ILE A 137 10.17 -17.00 -1.35
CA ILE A 137 9.50 -17.06 -2.66
C ILE A 137 9.11 -15.65 -3.16
N ASN A 138 8.57 -14.80 -2.28
CA ASN A 138 8.17 -13.43 -2.65
C ASN A 138 9.38 -12.55 -3.02
N ALA A 139 10.52 -12.75 -2.38
CA ALA A 139 11.75 -12.03 -2.74
C ALA A 139 12.27 -12.49 -4.11
N CYS A 140 12.17 -13.79 -4.40
CA CYS A 140 12.55 -14.33 -5.71
C CYS A 140 11.65 -13.85 -6.84
N TYR A 141 10.34 -13.76 -6.63
CA TYR A 141 9.45 -13.17 -7.63
C TYR A 141 9.72 -11.68 -7.87
N ALA A 142 10.08 -10.92 -6.83
CA ALA A 142 10.41 -9.51 -6.98
C ALA A 142 11.73 -9.29 -7.76
N GLU A 143 12.74 -10.13 -7.51
CA GLU A 143 14.02 -10.12 -8.23
C GLU A 143 13.86 -10.60 -9.67
N GLU A 144 13.06 -11.63 -9.89
CA GLU A 144 12.73 -12.13 -11.22
C GLU A 144 12.04 -11.05 -12.04
N LYS A 145 11.05 -10.34 -11.49
CA LYS A 145 10.39 -9.23 -12.20
C LYS A 145 11.39 -8.21 -12.75
N ASN A 146 12.35 -7.78 -11.94
CA ASN A 146 13.37 -6.82 -12.39
C ASN A 146 14.31 -7.44 -13.44
N THR A 147 14.67 -8.71 -13.27
CA THR A 147 15.55 -9.43 -14.20
C THR A 147 14.86 -9.64 -15.55
N THR A 148 13.57 -9.99 -15.56
CA THR A 148 12.74 -10.11 -16.77
C THR A 148 12.72 -8.80 -17.55
N VAL A 149 12.47 -7.67 -16.88
CA VAL A 149 12.48 -6.34 -17.54
C VAL A 149 13.84 -6.04 -18.17
N GLN A 150 14.94 -6.35 -17.48
CA GLN A 150 16.29 -6.13 -18.01
C GLN A 150 16.60 -7.01 -19.22
N LEU A 151 16.26 -8.30 -19.15
CA LEU A 151 16.51 -9.24 -20.24
C LEU A 151 15.63 -8.93 -21.46
N LEU A 152 14.37 -8.55 -21.26
CA LEU A 152 13.50 -8.13 -22.35
C LEU A 152 14.01 -6.85 -23.00
N SER A 153 14.39 -5.85 -22.20
CA SER A 153 14.96 -4.60 -22.72
C SER A 153 16.24 -4.85 -23.53
N ALA A 154 17.10 -5.78 -23.10
CA ALA A 154 18.28 -6.17 -23.86
C ALA A 154 17.91 -6.88 -25.17
N CYS A 155 17.00 -7.85 -25.13
CA CYS A 155 16.57 -8.59 -26.32
C CYS A 155 15.91 -7.68 -27.35
N TYR A 156 15.02 -6.79 -26.92
CA TYR A 156 14.35 -5.83 -27.80
C TYR A 156 15.30 -4.87 -28.50
N LYS A 157 16.47 -4.61 -27.90
CA LYS A 157 17.49 -3.75 -28.48
C LYS A 157 18.43 -4.49 -29.43
N GLU A 158 18.72 -5.77 -29.16
CA GLU A 158 19.79 -6.51 -29.82
C GLU A 158 19.28 -7.52 -30.86
N ASN A 159 18.07 -8.06 -30.68
CA ASN A 159 17.58 -9.23 -31.41
C ASN A 159 16.33 -8.96 -32.27
N ILE A 160 15.84 -7.72 -32.33
CA ILE A 160 14.74 -7.37 -33.23
C ILE A 160 15.28 -7.27 -34.67
N PRO A 161 14.64 -7.92 -35.66
CA PRO A 161 15.05 -7.83 -37.06
C PRO A 161 15.13 -6.39 -37.57
N GLU A 162 16.12 -6.08 -38.41
CA GLU A 162 16.34 -4.72 -38.91
C GLU A 162 15.14 -4.14 -39.67
N ASP A 163 14.37 -5.02 -40.33
CA ASP A 163 13.19 -4.68 -41.12
C ASP A 163 11.87 -4.74 -40.33
N SER A 164 11.92 -5.03 -39.03
CA SER A 164 10.76 -4.98 -38.14
C SER A 164 10.43 -3.54 -37.75
N ILE A 165 9.13 -3.22 -37.67
CA ILE A 165 8.65 -1.93 -37.15
C ILE A 165 9.12 -1.67 -35.72
N TRP A 166 9.34 -2.74 -34.95
CA TRP A 166 9.78 -2.65 -33.56
C TRP A 166 11.24 -2.17 -33.42
N ASN A 167 12.03 -2.20 -34.49
CA ASN A 167 13.39 -1.66 -34.50
C ASN A 167 13.43 -0.13 -34.70
N LEU A 168 12.30 0.50 -35.06
CA LEU A 168 12.24 1.94 -35.23
C LEU A 168 12.55 2.65 -33.89
N PRO A 169 13.37 3.72 -33.87
CA PRO A 169 13.75 4.41 -32.63
C PRO A 169 12.56 4.86 -31.78
N ILE A 170 11.46 5.26 -32.43
CA ILE A 170 10.22 5.67 -31.78
C ILE A 170 9.48 4.50 -31.12
N MET A 171 9.49 3.32 -31.76
CA MET A 171 8.90 2.10 -31.20
C MET A 171 9.73 1.57 -30.03
N GLN A 172 11.05 1.68 -30.11
CA GLN A 172 11.97 1.37 -29.01
C GLN A 172 11.70 2.24 -27.76
N GLN A 173 11.34 3.52 -27.93
CA GLN A 173 10.91 4.36 -26.81
C GLN A 173 9.56 3.91 -26.23
N GLY A 174 8.63 3.47 -27.07
CA GLY A 174 7.34 2.91 -26.63
C GLY A 174 7.48 1.58 -25.88
N ILE A 175 8.48 0.76 -26.23
CA ILE A 175 8.81 -0.50 -25.57
C ILE A 175 9.18 -0.30 -24.09
N GLU A 176 9.91 0.76 -23.74
CA GLU A 176 10.22 1.08 -22.34
C GLU A 176 8.94 1.40 -21.55
N ALA A 177 7.98 2.09 -22.17
CA ALA A 177 6.68 2.37 -21.57
C ALA A 177 5.85 1.08 -21.40
N MET A 178 5.91 0.16 -22.37
CA MET A 178 5.26 -1.16 -22.27
C MET A 178 5.85 -2.00 -21.13
N LEU A 179 7.18 -2.05 -20.99
CA LEU A 179 7.87 -2.80 -19.93
C LEU A 179 7.69 -2.20 -18.53
N GLY A 180 7.41 -0.89 -18.43
CA GLY A 180 7.31 -0.16 -17.17
C GLY A 180 6.02 -0.39 -16.37
N GLY A 181 4.96 -0.93 -17.00
CA GLY A 181 3.69 -1.17 -16.31
C GLY A 181 2.50 -1.59 -17.17
N ALA A 182 2.66 -1.86 -18.47
CA ALA A 182 1.55 -2.21 -19.34
C ALA A 182 1.27 -3.73 -19.35
N ASP A 183 0.00 -4.09 -19.47
CA ASP A 183 -0.55 -5.45 -19.51
C ASP A 183 -0.26 -6.21 -20.85
N TYR A 184 0.72 -5.78 -21.66
CA TYR A 184 1.04 -6.38 -22.97
C TYR A 184 1.27 -7.90 -22.90
N ASN A 185 1.98 -8.35 -21.87
CA ASN A 185 2.25 -9.78 -21.65
C ASN A 185 1.01 -10.58 -21.21
N THR A 186 -0.10 -9.92 -20.87
CA THR A 186 -1.36 -10.58 -20.48
C THR A 186 -2.38 -10.60 -21.61
N MET A 187 -2.08 -9.95 -22.74
CA MET A 187 -2.94 -9.93 -23.92
C MET A 187 -2.97 -11.29 -24.60
N SER A 188 -4.12 -11.63 -25.17
CA SER A 188 -4.28 -12.78 -26.06
C SER A 188 -3.48 -12.58 -27.35
N LEU A 189 -3.15 -13.70 -28.01
CA LEU A 189 -2.42 -13.68 -29.28
C LEU A 189 -3.19 -12.95 -30.40
N GLU A 190 -4.53 -13.01 -30.38
CA GLU A 190 -5.40 -12.29 -31.31
C GLU A 190 -5.32 -10.78 -31.12
N GLU A 191 -5.33 -10.30 -29.86
CA GLU A 191 -5.18 -8.87 -29.56
C GLU A 191 -3.78 -8.38 -29.94
N LYS A 192 -2.74 -9.17 -29.69
CA LYS A 192 -1.36 -8.85 -30.11
C LYS A 192 -1.23 -8.76 -31.63
N TYR A 193 -1.83 -9.70 -32.36
CA TYR A 193 -1.86 -9.68 -33.82
C TYR A 193 -2.63 -8.48 -34.39
N THR A 194 -3.78 -8.16 -33.79
CA THR A 194 -4.59 -6.98 -34.15
C THR A 194 -3.78 -5.70 -33.97
N LEU A 195 -3.08 -5.59 -32.83
CA LEU A 195 -2.18 -4.47 -32.56
C LEU A 195 -1.06 -4.38 -33.60
N ASP A 196 -0.36 -5.49 -33.86
CA ASP A 196 0.77 -5.49 -34.79
C ASP A 196 0.34 -5.10 -36.20
N THR A 197 -0.78 -5.65 -36.69
CA THR A 197 -1.35 -5.31 -38.00
C THR A 197 -1.70 -3.82 -38.09
N CYS A 198 -2.36 -3.27 -37.06
CA CYS A 198 -2.69 -1.83 -37.02
C CYS A 198 -1.44 -0.96 -37.02
N LEU A 199 -0.40 -1.34 -36.25
CA LEU A 199 0.86 -0.61 -36.19
C LEU A 199 1.62 -0.68 -37.52
N GLN A 200 1.62 -1.82 -38.20
CA GLN A 200 2.21 -1.98 -39.54
C GLN A 200 1.52 -1.08 -40.57
N ASP A 201 0.19 -1.00 -40.54
CA ASP A 201 -0.57 -0.10 -41.41
C ASP A 201 -0.27 1.37 -41.09
N ALA A 202 -0.22 1.74 -39.81
CA ALA A 202 0.10 3.10 -39.37
C ALA A 202 1.52 3.54 -39.72
N LEU A 203 2.47 2.59 -39.74
CA LEU A 203 3.90 2.82 -39.97
C LEU A 203 4.36 2.43 -41.39
N SER A 204 3.43 2.12 -42.29
CA SER A 204 3.75 1.64 -43.62
C SER A 204 4.71 2.59 -44.38
N GLY A 205 5.84 2.04 -44.82
CA GLY A 205 6.88 2.76 -45.56
C GLY A 205 7.74 3.72 -44.73
N GLU A 206 7.56 3.76 -43.41
CA GLU A 206 8.29 4.67 -42.53
C GLU A 206 9.69 4.15 -42.16
N LYS A 207 10.68 5.05 -42.19
CA LYS A 207 12.07 4.79 -41.80
C LYS A 207 12.70 5.94 -41.02
N ALA A 208 11.95 7.02 -40.77
CA ALA A 208 12.44 8.23 -40.11
C ALA A 208 12.52 8.07 -38.59
N ASP A 209 13.49 8.78 -38.00
CA ASP A 209 13.65 8.87 -36.54
C ASP A 209 12.51 9.63 -35.84
N THR A 210 11.72 10.40 -36.60
CA THR A 210 10.66 11.29 -36.12
C THR A 210 9.41 11.09 -36.94
N LEU A 211 8.29 10.84 -36.26
CA LEU A 211 6.98 10.69 -36.88
C LEU A 211 6.26 12.04 -37.01
N ASP A 212 5.37 12.14 -37.99
CA ASP A 212 4.42 13.24 -38.06
C ASP A 212 3.27 13.04 -37.07
N GLN A 213 2.49 14.10 -36.86
CA GLN A 213 1.36 14.09 -35.93
C GLN A 213 0.30 13.04 -36.30
N GLU A 214 0.09 12.79 -37.59
CA GLU A 214 -0.94 11.86 -38.08
C GLU A 214 -0.57 10.42 -37.74
N LYS A 215 0.68 10.03 -37.95
CA LYS A 215 1.20 8.71 -37.60
C LYS A 215 1.23 8.48 -36.09
N GLU A 216 1.64 9.48 -35.30
CA GLU A 216 1.60 9.33 -33.83
C GLU A 216 0.17 9.20 -33.29
N ALA A 217 -0.80 9.88 -33.90
CA ALA A 217 -2.22 9.69 -33.60
C ALA A 217 -2.75 8.32 -34.03
N ALA A 218 -2.31 7.81 -35.18
CA ALA A 218 -2.66 6.47 -35.66
C ALA A 218 -2.12 5.38 -34.71
N ILE A 219 -0.86 5.50 -34.27
CA ILE A 219 -0.26 4.60 -33.28
C ILE A 219 -1.04 4.65 -31.96
N ALA A 220 -1.37 5.84 -31.47
CA ALA A 220 -2.18 6.00 -30.26
C ALA A 220 -3.57 5.32 -30.40
N SER A 221 -4.18 5.38 -31.58
CA SER A 221 -5.44 4.69 -31.89
C SER A 221 -5.28 3.18 -31.82
N CYS A 222 -4.22 2.61 -32.43
CA CYS A 222 -3.93 1.17 -32.38
C CYS A 222 -3.80 0.65 -30.94
N TYR A 223 -3.06 1.37 -30.08
CA TYR A 223 -2.93 1.00 -28.68
C TYR A 223 -4.24 1.17 -27.88
N THR A 224 -5.08 2.15 -28.24
CA THR A 224 -6.38 2.35 -27.59
C THR A 224 -7.36 1.22 -27.92
N GLU A 225 -7.34 0.73 -29.17
CA GLU A 225 -8.23 -0.34 -29.65
C GLU A 225 -8.03 -1.64 -28.88
N VAL A 226 -6.79 -1.96 -28.52
CA VAL A 226 -6.45 -3.16 -27.75
C VAL A 226 -6.38 -2.94 -26.23
N GLY A 227 -6.86 -1.79 -25.74
CA GLY A 227 -6.96 -1.49 -24.32
C GLY A 227 -5.67 -1.04 -23.61
N LEU A 228 -4.57 -0.84 -24.34
CA LEU A 228 -3.28 -0.36 -23.81
C LEU A 228 -3.26 1.18 -23.65
N THR A 229 -4.15 1.69 -22.80
CA THR A 229 -4.42 3.12 -22.63
C THR A 229 -3.21 3.94 -22.15
N ASP A 230 -2.33 3.37 -21.32
CA ASP A 230 -1.12 4.06 -20.84
C ASP A 230 -0.11 4.28 -21.98
N VAL A 231 0.02 3.30 -22.87
CA VAL A 231 0.89 3.39 -24.05
C VAL A 231 0.29 4.34 -25.09
N ALA A 232 -1.03 4.27 -25.29
CA ALA A 232 -1.75 5.23 -26.13
C ALA A 232 -1.58 6.67 -25.64
N ALA A 233 -1.60 6.90 -24.32
CA ALA A 233 -1.39 8.21 -23.72
C ALA A 233 0.04 8.74 -23.93
N PHE A 234 1.05 7.86 -23.97
CA PHE A 234 2.42 8.23 -24.33
C PHE A 234 2.48 8.81 -25.75
N TYR A 235 1.97 8.08 -26.75
CA TYR A 235 1.96 8.54 -28.15
C TYR A 235 1.06 9.78 -28.36
N THR A 236 -0.07 9.87 -27.64
CA THR A 236 -0.93 11.07 -27.64
C THR A 236 -0.18 12.29 -27.10
N LYS A 237 0.65 12.12 -26.07
CA LYS A 237 1.44 13.21 -25.52
C LYS A 237 2.56 13.62 -26.47
N THR A 238 3.24 12.66 -27.08
CA THR A 238 4.29 12.93 -28.08
C THR A 238 3.71 13.69 -29.28
N SER A 239 2.51 13.33 -29.75
CA SER A 239 1.90 13.98 -30.92
C SER A 239 1.57 15.43 -30.68
N ILE A 240 1.13 15.74 -29.46
CA ILE A 240 0.90 17.12 -29.01
C ILE A 240 2.21 17.90 -28.93
N VAL A 241 3.29 17.29 -28.46
CA VAL A 241 4.61 17.93 -28.40
C VAL A 241 5.12 18.23 -29.81
N VAL A 242 4.99 17.29 -30.75
CA VAL A 242 5.37 17.45 -32.16
C VAL A 242 4.54 18.55 -32.83
N ASP A 243 3.22 18.54 -32.65
CA ASP A 243 2.31 19.57 -33.15
C ASP A 243 2.66 20.97 -32.62
N CYS A 244 2.90 21.09 -31.31
CA CYS A 244 3.36 22.33 -30.71
C CYS A 244 4.73 22.79 -31.24
N ALA A 245 5.65 21.86 -31.52
CA ALA A 245 6.94 22.18 -32.12
C ALA A 245 6.78 22.65 -33.59
N LEU A 246 5.90 22.02 -34.36
CA LEU A 246 5.60 22.42 -35.75
C LEU A 246 4.97 23.82 -35.83
N GLU A 247 4.11 24.19 -34.89
CA GLU A 247 3.60 25.57 -34.79
C GLU A 247 4.73 26.60 -34.62
N VAL A 248 5.72 26.28 -33.79
CA VAL A 248 6.89 27.15 -33.59
C VAL A 248 7.78 27.18 -34.83
N ALA A 249 8.02 26.02 -35.46
CA ALA A 249 8.80 25.90 -36.68
C ALA A 249 8.21 26.80 -37.79
N SER A 250 6.89 26.74 -37.97
CA SER A 250 6.14 27.58 -38.91
C SER A 250 6.28 29.08 -38.61
N ARG A 251 6.19 29.49 -37.33
CA ARG A 251 6.41 30.89 -36.93
C ARG A 251 7.80 31.40 -37.21
N ARG A 252 8.81 30.52 -37.12
CA ARG A 252 10.21 30.87 -37.39
C ARG A 252 10.60 30.70 -38.86
N GLY A 253 9.69 30.23 -39.72
CA GLY A 253 9.98 29.94 -41.13
C GLY A 253 10.97 28.77 -41.31
N VAL A 254 11.05 27.87 -40.32
CA VAL A 254 11.90 26.68 -40.35
C VAL A 254 11.02 25.50 -40.76
N SER A 255 11.40 24.80 -41.83
CA SER A 255 10.60 23.70 -42.38
C SER A 255 10.88 22.33 -41.75
N ASP A 256 11.91 22.23 -40.91
CA ASP A 256 12.37 20.97 -40.33
C ASP A 256 12.50 21.06 -38.80
N ILE A 257 11.96 20.05 -38.11
CA ILE A 257 11.96 19.97 -36.65
C ILE A 257 13.38 19.82 -36.11
N LYS A 258 14.29 19.13 -36.83
CA LYS A 258 15.69 18.95 -36.38
C LYS A 258 16.42 20.30 -36.30
N THR A 259 16.20 21.18 -37.29
CA THR A 259 16.74 22.54 -37.27
C THR A 259 16.10 23.41 -36.18
N LEU A 260 14.81 23.24 -35.87
CA LEU A 260 14.18 23.91 -34.73
C LEU A 260 14.80 23.46 -33.39
N ILE A 261 15.01 22.15 -33.19
CA ILE A 261 15.58 21.59 -31.96
C ILE A 261 16.93 22.23 -31.61
N VAL A 262 17.78 22.46 -32.61
CA VAL A 262 19.12 23.04 -32.43
C VAL A 262 19.10 24.56 -32.31
N SER A 263 18.13 25.23 -32.94
CA SER A 263 18.08 26.71 -33.02
C SER A 263 17.08 27.37 -32.06
N ARG A 264 16.35 26.58 -31.24
CA ARG A 264 15.32 27.07 -30.32
C ARG A 264 15.87 28.04 -29.27
N SER A 265 15.10 29.09 -29.00
CA SER A 265 15.35 30.05 -27.93
C SER A 265 14.60 29.66 -26.65
N ALA A 266 14.95 30.29 -25.51
CA ALA A 266 14.21 30.08 -24.26
C ALA A 266 12.72 30.49 -24.37
N ALA A 267 12.38 31.42 -25.26
CA ALA A 267 11.00 31.80 -25.53
C ALA A 267 10.24 30.72 -26.32
N ASP A 268 10.92 30.03 -27.22
CA ASP A 268 10.35 28.90 -27.97
C ASP A 268 10.06 27.72 -27.04
N GLU A 269 10.98 27.42 -26.11
CA GLU A 269 10.80 26.38 -25.10
C GLU A 269 9.60 26.67 -24.18
N ALA A 270 9.49 27.90 -23.67
CA ALA A 270 8.34 28.33 -22.87
C ALA A 270 7.01 28.27 -23.64
N TYR A 271 7.02 28.58 -24.96
CA TYR A 271 5.82 28.46 -25.78
C TYR A 271 5.42 26.99 -25.98
N ILE A 272 6.38 26.10 -26.27
CA ILE A 272 6.13 24.66 -26.44
C ILE A 272 5.52 24.10 -25.14
N GLU A 273 6.09 24.42 -23.99
CA GLU A 273 5.54 24.00 -22.68
C GLU A 273 4.09 24.47 -22.49
N GLN A 274 3.80 25.75 -22.76
CA GLN A 274 2.44 26.29 -22.62
C GLN A 274 1.45 25.69 -23.62
N CYS A 275 1.89 25.45 -24.86
CA CYS A 275 1.09 24.82 -25.90
C CYS A 275 0.73 23.38 -25.50
N VAL A 276 1.70 22.60 -25.03
CA VAL A 276 1.49 21.23 -24.55
C VAL A 276 0.53 21.23 -23.38
N VAL A 277 0.72 22.09 -22.37
CA VAL A 277 -0.21 22.21 -21.23
C VAL A 277 -1.63 22.55 -21.70
N LYS A 278 -1.79 23.49 -22.62
CA LYS A 278 -3.10 23.91 -23.14
C LYS A 278 -3.80 22.79 -23.92
N LYS A 279 -3.08 22.04 -24.76
CA LYS A 279 -3.64 20.95 -25.59
C LYS A 279 -3.87 19.66 -24.79
N THR A 280 -3.10 19.42 -23.72
CA THR A 280 -3.27 18.27 -22.81
C THR A 280 -4.27 18.52 -21.68
N ALA A 281 -4.60 19.78 -21.35
CA ALA A 281 -5.55 20.11 -20.28
C ALA A 281 -6.93 19.43 -20.39
N PRO A 282 -7.54 19.26 -21.59
CA PRO A 282 -8.77 18.48 -21.75
C PRO A 282 -8.57 16.97 -21.54
N ILE A 283 -7.39 16.45 -21.89
CA ILE A 283 -7.03 15.02 -21.81
C ILE A 283 -6.76 14.59 -20.37
N ILE A 284 -6.15 15.47 -19.57
CA ILE A 284 -5.91 15.26 -18.13
C ILE A 284 -7.23 15.16 -17.35
N LEU A 285 -8.31 15.82 -17.81
CA LEU A 285 -9.64 15.67 -17.21
C LEU A 285 -10.31 14.33 -17.56
N GLY A 286 -9.93 13.68 -18.67
CA GLY A 286 -10.46 12.39 -19.11
C GLY A 286 -9.70 11.16 -18.57
N ILE A 287 -8.39 11.28 -18.34
CA ILE A 287 -7.54 10.17 -17.86
C ILE A 287 -7.41 10.14 -16.32
N ALA A 288 -7.76 11.23 -15.62
CA ALA A 288 -7.73 11.28 -14.15
C ALA A 288 -8.85 10.48 -13.44
N VAL A 289 -9.53 9.55 -14.11
CA VAL A 289 -10.58 8.70 -13.50
C VAL A 289 -10.07 7.33 -13.06
N VAL A 290 -8.87 6.88 -13.45
CA VAL A 290 -8.39 5.55 -13.05
C VAL A 290 -6.97 5.61 -12.49
N ASN A 291 -6.85 6.05 -11.22
CA ASN A 291 -5.88 5.56 -10.21
C ASN A 291 -5.65 6.53 -9.04
N ILE A 292 -6.70 7.04 -8.39
CA ILE A 292 -6.63 7.48 -6.99
C ILE A 292 -7.89 7.11 -6.16
N PRO A 293 -8.33 5.84 -6.11
CA PRO A 293 -9.18 5.38 -5.02
C PRO A 293 -8.43 4.47 -4.02
N PHE A 294 -7.14 4.70 -3.78
CA PHE A 294 -6.45 4.10 -2.63
C PHE A 294 -5.83 5.19 -1.73
N ALA A 295 -6.69 6.03 -1.14
CA ALA A 295 -6.86 6.08 0.34
C ALA A 295 -7.56 7.33 0.87
N ALA A 296 -7.57 8.48 0.17
CA ALA A 296 -8.30 9.66 0.64
C ALA A 296 -8.49 10.67 -0.48
N GLY A 297 -9.63 10.59 -1.19
CA GLY A 297 -9.92 11.45 -2.35
C GLY A 297 -9.72 12.95 -2.10
N PHE A 298 -9.41 13.69 -3.16
CA PHE A 298 -9.19 15.14 -3.20
C PHE A 298 -10.36 15.96 -2.59
N GLY A 299 -11.56 15.39 -2.53
CA GLY A 299 -12.70 15.97 -1.80
C GLY A 299 -12.43 16.15 -0.29
N ASN A 300 -11.60 15.28 0.32
CA ASN A 300 -11.15 15.46 1.69
C ASN A 300 -10.07 16.54 1.82
N LEU A 301 -9.26 16.80 0.78
CA LEU A 301 -8.26 17.87 0.83
C LEU A 301 -8.93 19.24 0.90
N LEU A 302 -10.02 19.45 0.16
CA LEU A 302 -10.84 20.65 0.28
C LEU A 302 -11.52 20.75 1.65
N LEU A 303 -12.01 19.65 2.22
CA LEU A 303 -12.54 19.63 3.59
C LEU A 303 -11.46 19.90 4.64
N TYR A 304 -10.24 19.40 4.47
CA TYR A 304 -9.11 19.64 5.37
C TYR A 304 -8.56 21.06 5.25
N LEU A 305 -8.48 21.62 4.04
CA LEU A 305 -8.13 23.01 3.80
C LEU A 305 -9.22 23.94 4.34
N GLN A 306 -10.51 23.62 4.11
CA GLN A 306 -11.62 24.30 4.76
C GLN A 306 -11.47 24.24 6.28
N PHE A 307 -11.14 23.09 6.87
CA PHE A 307 -10.90 22.97 8.31
C PHE A 307 -9.71 23.81 8.77
N PHE A 308 -8.62 23.85 8.00
CA PHE A 308 -7.40 24.62 8.29
C PHE A 308 -7.64 26.14 8.23
N PHE A 309 -8.44 26.61 7.26
CA PHE A 309 -8.78 28.04 7.09
C PHE A 309 -9.96 28.50 7.96
N THR A 310 -10.87 27.61 8.36
CA THR A 310 -12.03 27.96 9.22
C THR A 310 -11.74 27.84 10.72
N GLN A 311 -10.73 27.08 11.13
CA GLN A 311 -10.32 26.96 12.54
C GLN A 311 -9.89 28.29 13.19
N PRO A 312 -9.13 29.18 12.53
CA PRO A 312 -8.82 30.50 13.07
C PRO A 312 -10.07 31.35 13.33
N LEU A 313 -11.10 31.23 12.47
CA LEU A 313 -12.38 31.93 12.66
C LEU A 313 -13.23 31.32 13.78
N LEU A 314 -13.12 30.01 14.03
CA LEU A 314 -13.80 29.36 15.16
C LEU A 314 -13.18 29.71 16.52
N LEU A 315 -11.92 30.14 16.55
CA LEU A 315 -11.25 30.68 17.74
C LEU A 315 -11.72 32.10 18.12
N LEU A 316 -12.40 32.81 17.20
CA LEU A 316 -13.01 34.12 17.45
C LEU A 316 -14.44 34.03 18.03
N ARG A 317 -14.94 32.81 18.29
CA ARG A 317 -16.28 32.61 18.86
C ARG A 317 -16.18 32.62 20.39
N GLY A 318 -16.84 33.61 21.01
CA GLY A 318 -16.82 33.83 22.46
C GLY A 318 -17.19 32.60 23.29
N LYS A 319 -16.61 32.52 24.50
CA LYS A 319 -16.90 31.50 25.52
C LYS A 319 -18.43 31.39 25.71
N ARG A 320 -18.97 30.19 25.49
CA ARG A 320 -20.33 29.81 25.93
C ARG A 320 -20.16 28.78 27.04
N GLU A 321 -20.74 29.04 28.21
CA GLU A 321 -20.35 28.41 29.48
C GLU A 321 -21.03 27.06 29.79
N ASN A 322 -22.00 26.59 29.00
CA ASN A 322 -22.81 25.41 29.36
C ASN A 322 -22.64 24.25 28.35
N TRP A 323 -21.49 23.57 28.36
CA TRP A 323 -21.24 22.40 27.50
C TRP A 323 -21.21 21.13 28.34
N GLY A 324 -21.79 20.05 27.81
CA GLY A 324 -21.62 18.71 28.36
C GLY A 324 -20.18 18.25 28.17
N LYS A 325 -19.72 17.33 29.02
CA LYS A 325 -18.33 16.83 28.96
C LYS A 325 -18.29 15.32 29.01
N VAL A 326 -17.54 14.69 28.12
CA VAL A 326 -17.21 13.28 28.22
C VAL A 326 -15.89 13.17 28.97
N LEU A 327 -15.91 12.40 30.06
CA LEU A 327 -14.80 12.30 31.01
C LEU A 327 -14.40 10.85 31.19
N ASP A 328 -13.12 10.62 31.45
CA ASP A 328 -12.62 9.33 31.90
C ASP A 328 -13.02 9.14 33.37
N ALA A 329 -13.83 8.12 33.63
CA ALA A 329 -14.39 7.86 34.95
C ALA A 329 -13.32 7.56 36.02
N MET A 330 -12.11 7.14 35.60
CA MET A 330 -11.00 6.82 36.49
C MET A 330 -10.16 8.05 36.83
N THR A 331 -9.83 8.87 35.81
CA THR A 331 -8.89 10.00 35.97
C THR A 331 -9.58 11.36 36.12
N GLY A 332 -10.89 11.45 35.85
CA GLY A 332 -11.63 12.70 35.73
C GLY A 332 -11.20 13.57 34.54
N SER A 333 -10.27 13.08 33.70
CA SER A 333 -9.74 13.84 32.57
C SER A 333 -10.72 13.85 31.40
N PRO A 334 -10.76 14.92 30.60
CA PRO A 334 -11.61 14.97 29.42
C PRO A 334 -11.19 13.97 28.34
N ILE A 335 -12.16 13.31 27.72
CA ILE A 335 -11.95 12.39 26.60
C ILE A 335 -12.25 13.12 25.28
N ASP A 336 -11.20 13.32 24.49
CA ASP A 336 -11.33 13.89 23.15
C ASP A 336 -11.81 12.85 22.13
N LEU A 337 -12.35 13.34 21.00
CA LEU A 337 -12.76 12.50 19.88
C LEU A 337 -13.69 11.34 20.28
N SER A 338 -14.59 11.58 21.25
CA SER A 338 -15.65 10.66 21.66
C SER A 338 -16.90 10.98 20.84
N ALA A 339 -17.54 9.96 20.27
CA ALA A 339 -18.79 10.13 19.55
C ALA A 339 -19.95 10.16 20.55
N VAL A 340 -20.64 11.29 20.63
CA VAL A 340 -21.82 11.47 21.46
C VAL A 340 -23.06 11.47 20.55
N ARG A 341 -24.05 10.66 20.88
CA ARG A 341 -25.29 10.47 20.13
C ARG A 341 -26.46 10.94 20.98
N LEU A 342 -27.29 11.81 20.41
CA LEU A 342 -28.57 12.18 20.97
C LEU A 342 -29.65 11.30 20.36
N ILE A 343 -30.39 10.59 21.21
CA ILE A 343 -31.43 9.64 20.82
C ILE A 343 -32.78 10.17 21.30
N ASP A 344 -33.73 10.24 20.39
CA ASP A 344 -35.13 10.51 20.68
C ASP A 344 -35.73 9.25 21.33
N GLU A 345 -36.18 9.36 22.59
CA GLU A 345 -36.65 8.22 23.37
C GLU A 345 -38.03 7.72 22.89
N GLU A 346 -38.83 8.60 22.28
CA GLU A 346 -40.16 8.25 21.76
C GLU A 346 -40.03 7.49 20.43
N LYS A 347 -39.12 7.94 19.56
CA LYS A 347 -38.90 7.35 18.23
C LYS A 347 -37.81 6.28 18.19
N GLN A 348 -37.01 6.15 19.26
CA GLN A 348 -35.79 5.34 19.32
C GLN A 348 -34.84 5.58 18.14
N THR A 349 -34.78 6.83 17.65
CA THR A 349 -33.93 7.22 16.51
C THR A 349 -32.82 8.17 16.95
N VAL A 350 -31.65 8.06 16.32
CA VAL A 350 -30.54 8.98 16.55
C VAL A 350 -30.85 10.32 15.86
N LEU A 351 -31.18 11.33 16.66
CA LEU A 351 -31.52 12.66 16.15
C LEU A 351 -30.26 13.40 15.65
N ARG A 352 -29.15 13.29 16.39
CA ARG A 352 -27.89 13.91 16.02
C ARG A 352 -26.69 13.20 16.66
N SER A 353 -25.56 13.20 15.95
CA SER A 353 -24.27 12.76 16.50
C SER A 353 -23.26 13.90 16.42
N MET A 354 -22.37 13.97 17.43
CA MET A 354 -21.27 14.94 17.47
C MET A 354 -20.02 14.27 18.05
N VAL A 355 -18.86 14.81 17.70
CA VAL A 355 -17.57 14.36 18.24
C VAL A 355 -17.05 15.40 19.24
N THR A 356 -16.59 14.95 20.41
CA THR A 356 -16.06 15.85 21.45
C THR A 356 -14.76 16.54 21.03
N ASN A 357 -14.57 17.76 21.51
CA ASN A 357 -13.35 18.53 21.28
C ASN A 357 -12.18 18.04 22.19
N LYS A 358 -11.01 18.71 22.13
CA LYS A 358 -9.83 18.40 22.97
C LYS A 358 -10.10 18.47 24.48
N LYS A 359 -11.11 19.23 24.90
CA LYS A 359 -11.56 19.35 26.30
C LYS A 359 -12.69 18.38 26.65
N GLY A 360 -13.00 17.44 25.76
CA GLY A 360 -14.09 16.47 25.94
C GLY A 360 -15.47 17.09 25.88
N GLU A 361 -15.59 18.35 25.43
CA GLU A 361 -16.84 19.09 25.50
C GLU A 361 -17.72 18.81 24.27
N TYR A 362 -19.04 18.78 24.47
CA TYR A 362 -20.07 18.63 23.43
C TYR A 362 -21.30 19.49 23.76
N PHE A 363 -22.14 19.73 22.76
CA PHE A 363 -23.43 20.38 22.99
C PHE A 363 -24.48 19.87 22.00
N PHE A 364 -25.73 19.81 22.43
CA PHE A 364 -26.89 19.60 21.56
C PHE A 364 -27.97 20.63 21.85
N LEU A 365 -28.73 20.97 20.82
CA LEU A 365 -29.86 21.90 20.85
C LEU A 365 -31.07 21.23 20.15
N PRO A 366 -31.68 20.20 20.76
CA PRO A 366 -32.87 19.57 20.19
C PRO A 366 -34.14 20.40 20.46
N PRO A 367 -35.25 20.12 19.74
CA PRO A 367 -36.56 20.62 20.10
C PRO A 367 -37.05 20.03 21.43
N THR A 368 -38.17 20.52 21.95
CA THR A 368 -38.81 19.99 23.17
C THR A 368 -39.24 18.54 22.97
N GLY A 369 -38.91 17.67 23.93
CA GLY A 369 -39.15 16.23 23.85
C GLY A 369 -38.34 15.44 24.89
N THR A 370 -38.49 14.12 24.89
CA THR A 370 -37.74 13.23 25.78
C THR A 370 -36.57 12.60 25.04
N TYR A 371 -35.37 12.75 25.58
CA TYR A 371 -34.14 12.28 24.95
C TYR A 371 -33.28 11.48 25.90
N ARG A 372 -32.40 10.65 25.34
CA ARG A 372 -31.24 10.11 26.03
C ARG A 372 -29.97 10.38 25.24
N VAL A 373 -28.84 10.38 25.93
CA VAL A 373 -27.53 10.58 25.32
C VAL A 373 -26.66 9.33 25.51
N GLU A 374 -25.95 8.93 24.48
CA GLU A 374 -24.99 7.82 24.54
C GLU A 374 -23.63 8.30 24.05
N ALA A 375 -22.57 7.97 24.78
CA ALA A 375 -21.20 8.28 24.37
C ALA A 375 -20.45 6.99 24.02
N MET A 376 -19.71 7.03 22.92
CA MET A 376 -18.95 5.92 22.39
C MET A 376 -17.52 6.35 22.10
N LYS A 377 -16.56 5.63 22.68
CA LYS A 377 -15.13 5.77 22.40
C LYS A 377 -14.50 4.38 22.39
N GLN A 378 -13.66 4.11 21.39
CA GLN A 378 -12.93 2.85 21.33
C GLN A 378 -12.04 2.67 22.58
N GLY A 379 -12.09 1.49 23.19
CA GLY A 379 -11.36 1.19 24.43
C GLY A 379 -12.03 1.74 25.70
N TYR A 380 -13.27 2.20 25.60
CA TYR A 380 -14.09 2.65 26.70
C TYR A 380 -15.47 2.01 26.68
N ALA A 381 -16.11 1.89 27.84
CA ALA A 381 -17.43 1.33 28.05
C ALA A 381 -18.38 2.39 28.64
N PHE A 382 -19.62 2.37 28.16
CA PHE A 382 -20.73 3.17 28.63
C PHE A 382 -21.93 2.24 28.92
N PRO A 383 -22.75 2.50 29.95
CA PRO A 383 -22.56 3.52 31.00
C PRO A 383 -21.42 3.16 31.96
N SER A 384 -20.84 4.18 32.61
CA SER A 384 -19.83 3.97 33.64
C SER A 384 -20.39 3.17 34.83
N THR A 385 -19.71 2.10 35.20
CA THR A 385 -19.92 1.35 36.46
C THR A 385 -19.06 1.89 37.59
N LEU A 386 -17.94 2.57 37.28
CA LEU A 386 -17.01 3.14 38.27
C LEU A 386 -17.64 4.25 39.12
N LEU A 387 -18.40 5.15 38.50
CA LEU A 387 -19.00 6.32 39.17
C LEU A 387 -20.49 6.13 39.49
N LYS A 388 -21.00 4.89 39.39
CA LYS A 388 -22.42 4.56 39.52
C LYS A 388 -22.98 5.08 40.85
N GLY A 389 -24.01 5.93 40.78
CA GLY A 389 -24.69 6.51 41.94
C GLY A 389 -24.34 7.96 42.25
N SER A 390 -23.36 8.55 41.56
CA SER A 390 -23.02 9.97 41.70
C SER A 390 -24.06 10.87 41.02
N PRO A 391 -24.73 11.81 41.71
CA PRO A 391 -25.78 12.64 41.12
C PRO A 391 -25.25 13.67 40.10
N GLU A 392 -23.95 13.95 40.12
CA GLU A 392 -23.27 14.90 39.25
C GLU A 392 -23.13 14.41 37.79
N TYR A 393 -23.15 13.09 37.58
CA TYR A 393 -22.85 12.48 36.30
C TYR A 393 -24.06 11.81 35.65
N TYR A 394 -24.02 11.72 34.33
CA TYR A 394 -25.09 11.15 33.52
C TYR A 394 -24.76 9.74 33.03
N PHE A 395 -25.68 8.81 33.29
CA PHE A 395 -25.49 7.37 33.05
C PHE A 395 -26.48 6.80 32.02
N GLY A 396 -26.96 7.61 31.07
CA GLY A 396 -27.83 7.15 29.98
C GLY A 396 -29.33 7.07 30.30
N LYS A 397 -29.79 7.73 31.37
CA LYS A 397 -31.22 7.82 31.71
C LYS A 397 -31.94 8.80 30.78
N SER A 398 -33.19 8.56 30.43
CA SER A 398 -33.97 9.55 29.67
C SER A 398 -34.21 10.82 30.49
N PHE A 399 -34.27 11.98 29.81
CA PHE A 399 -34.60 13.27 30.41
C PHE A 399 -35.46 14.09 29.44
N ALA A 400 -36.35 14.92 29.98
CA ALA A 400 -37.21 15.80 29.22
C ALA A 400 -36.55 17.16 28.97
N ILE A 401 -36.87 17.76 27.83
CA ILE A 401 -36.50 19.13 27.48
C ILE A 401 -37.80 19.92 27.31
N ASP A 402 -38.02 20.85 28.24
CA ASP A 402 -39.30 21.55 28.39
C ASP A 402 -39.35 22.88 27.62
N SER A 403 -38.19 23.47 27.29
CA SER A 403 -38.12 24.77 26.61
C SER A 403 -37.33 24.75 25.29
N LYS A 404 -37.80 25.53 24.31
CA LYS A 404 -37.10 25.72 23.03
C LYS A 404 -35.83 26.53 23.25
N GLY A 405 -34.67 25.90 23.16
CA GLY A 405 -33.36 26.54 23.30
C GLY A 405 -32.50 26.01 24.45
N ASP A 406 -33.01 25.07 25.24
CA ASP A 406 -32.23 24.39 26.27
C ASP A 406 -31.06 23.60 25.65
N VAL A 407 -29.87 23.79 26.24
CA VAL A 407 -28.65 23.10 25.84
C VAL A 407 -28.50 21.84 26.68
N ILE A 408 -28.19 20.72 26.03
CA ILE A 408 -27.84 19.50 26.74
C ILE A 408 -26.39 19.60 27.25
N ASP A 409 -26.23 19.72 28.56
CA ASP A 409 -24.97 19.98 29.26
C ASP A 409 -24.50 18.83 30.18
N LYS A 410 -25.01 17.62 29.96
CA LYS A 410 -24.74 16.48 30.84
C LYS A 410 -23.25 16.06 30.82
N HIS A 411 -22.71 15.70 31.99
CA HIS A 411 -21.36 15.14 32.09
C HIS A 411 -21.41 13.61 32.02
N ILE A 412 -20.78 13.03 31.00
CA ILE A 412 -20.83 11.60 30.68
C ILE A 412 -19.50 10.94 31.04
N PRO A 413 -19.42 10.16 32.12
CA PRO A 413 -18.24 9.36 32.43
C PRO A 413 -18.21 8.08 31.60
N LEU A 414 -17.02 7.74 31.11
CA LEU A 414 -16.73 6.49 30.40
C LEU A 414 -15.69 5.67 31.17
N ASP A 415 -15.90 4.36 31.25
CA ASP A 415 -14.94 3.47 31.90
C ASP A 415 -13.94 2.93 30.89
N PRO A 416 -12.63 2.91 31.18
CA PRO A 416 -11.68 2.24 30.31
C PRO A 416 -11.98 0.73 30.24
N ALA A 417 -11.97 0.19 29.02
CA ALA A 417 -12.23 -1.20 28.69
C ALA A 417 -11.02 -1.77 27.95
N VAL A 418 -10.04 -2.28 28.71
CA VAL A 418 -8.85 -2.93 28.15
C VAL A 418 -9.07 -4.44 28.15
N GLU A 419 -9.20 -5.04 26.96
CA GLU A 419 -9.59 -6.45 26.84
C GLU A 419 -8.41 -7.43 26.93
N THR A 420 -7.17 -7.05 26.59
CA THR A 420 -5.99 -7.93 26.75
C THR A 420 -4.67 -7.16 26.95
N VAL A 421 -3.76 -7.72 27.77
CA VAL A 421 -2.42 -7.19 28.03
C VAL A 421 -1.40 -7.85 27.11
N SER A 422 -0.88 -7.12 26.11
CA SER A 422 0.17 -7.62 25.20
C SER A 422 1.48 -6.83 25.39
N VAL A 423 2.51 -7.52 25.85
CA VAL A 423 3.86 -6.95 26.03
C VAL A 423 4.44 -6.47 24.69
N ARG A 424 4.28 -7.27 23.63
CA ARG A 424 4.75 -6.92 22.28
C ARG A 424 4.06 -5.67 21.74
N ALA A 425 2.74 -5.59 21.85
CA ALA A 425 1.98 -4.43 21.38
C ALA A 425 2.35 -3.14 22.14
N PHE A 426 2.56 -3.24 23.46
CA PHE A 426 3.00 -2.12 24.29
C PHE A 426 4.40 -1.63 23.90
N LEU A 427 5.35 -2.56 23.69
CA LEU A 427 6.72 -2.23 23.26
C LEU A 427 6.74 -1.59 21.86
N LEU A 428 5.96 -2.11 20.91
CA LEU A 428 5.81 -1.51 19.57
C LEU A 428 5.25 -0.08 19.63
N LYS A 429 4.23 0.17 20.47
CA LYS A 429 3.67 1.51 20.68
C LYS A 429 4.69 2.49 21.25
N LYS A 430 5.63 2.01 22.08
CA LYS A 430 6.74 2.80 22.65
C LYS A 430 7.85 3.04 21.62
N TRP A 431 8.16 2.04 20.80
CA TRP A 431 9.16 2.15 19.73
C TRP A 431 8.70 3.00 18.54
N ARG A 432 7.40 3.07 18.23
CA ARG A 432 6.84 3.89 17.14
C ARG A 432 7.34 5.33 17.14
N TYR A 433 7.46 5.96 18.32
CA TYR A 433 7.99 7.32 18.43
C TYR A 433 9.49 7.39 18.07
N ARG A 434 10.28 6.43 18.56
CA ARG A 434 11.73 6.36 18.26
C ARG A 434 11.97 6.11 16.77
N ILE A 435 11.24 5.15 16.20
CA ILE A 435 11.26 4.84 14.78
C ILE A 435 10.85 6.06 13.95
N GLY A 436 9.75 6.72 14.32
CA GLY A 436 9.31 7.95 13.63
C GLY A 436 10.33 9.09 13.70
N THR A 437 11.05 9.22 14.82
CA THR A 437 12.12 10.20 14.96
C THR A 437 13.33 9.85 14.08
N LEU A 438 13.69 8.57 13.95
CA LEU A 438 14.74 8.11 13.04
C LEU A 438 14.37 8.43 11.59
N PHE A 439 13.15 8.10 11.16
CA PHE A 439 12.66 8.44 9.81
C PHE A 439 12.63 9.94 9.54
N ALA A 440 12.27 10.76 10.54
CA ALA A 440 12.28 12.21 10.39
C ALA A 440 13.69 12.79 10.16
N VAL A 441 14.75 12.11 10.60
CA VAL A 441 16.15 12.51 10.35
C VAL A 441 16.60 12.13 8.93
N VAL A 442 16.02 11.09 8.33
CA VAL A 442 16.39 10.64 6.98
C VAL A 442 16.20 11.74 5.94
N GLY A 443 15.10 12.50 5.99
CA GLY A 443 14.81 13.57 5.04
C GLY A 443 15.88 14.67 4.98
N PRO A 444 16.23 15.31 6.11
CA PRO A 444 17.34 16.28 6.15
C PRO A 444 18.67 15.70 5.67
N VAL A 445 19.00 14.46 6.05
CA VAL A 445 20.26 13.81 5.67
C VAL A 445 20.30 13.50 4.16
N SER A 446 19.23 12.95 3.60
CA SER A 446 19.14 12.67 2.16
C SER A 446 19.18 13.96 1.33
N SER A 447 18.53 15.02 1.80
CA SER A 447 18.57 16.34 1.17
C SER A 447 19.98 16.94 1.18
N LEU A 448 20.73 16.75 2.26
CA LEU A 448 22.13 17.17 2.37
C LEU A 448 23.03 16.38 1.42
N ILE A 449 22.84 15.05 1.35
CA ILE A 449 23.55 14.18 0.39
C ILE A 449 23.24 14.62 -1.04
N PHE A 450 21.97 14.87 -1.36
CA PHE A 450 21.55 15.32 -2.69
C PHE A 450 22.15 16.67 -3.08
N PHE A 451 22.30 17.60 -2.13
CA PHE A 451 22.97 18.88 -2.37
C PHE A 451 24.45 18.74 -2.75
N ILE A 452 25.15 17.69 -2.26
CA ILE A 452 26.53 17.40 -2.66
C ILE A 452 26.59 17.08 -4.16
N PHE A 453 25.60 16.35 -4.70
CA PHE A 453 25.54 16.02 -6.13
C PHE A 453 24.96 17.14 -6.99
N VAL A 454 23.99 17.90 -6.46
CA VAL A 454 23.24 18.94 -7.18
C VAL A 454 23.25 20.25 -6.39
N PRO A 455 24.32 21.06 -6.49
CA PRO A 455 24.45 22.30 -5.73
C PRO A 455 23.65 23.45 -6.37
N LYS A 456 22.32 23.36 -6.33
CA LYS A 456 21.38 24.39 -6.82
C LYS A 456 20.66 25.06 -5.65
N TRP A 457 20.28 26.34 -5.80
CA TRP A 457 19.64 27.13 -4.74
C TRP A 457 18.31 26.52 -4.25
N TRP A 458 17.54 25.90 -5.15
CA TRP A 458 16.27 25.24 -4.78
C TRP A 458 16.49 23.99 -3.91
N VAL A 459 17.64 23.31 -4.04
CA VAL A 459 18.02 22.20 -3.15
C VAL A 459 18.37 22.71 -1.76
N ALA A 460 19.00 23.89 -1.64
CA ALA A 460 19.23 24.53 -0.35
C ALA A 460 17.90 24.90 0.35
N VAL A 461 16.91 25.39 -0.39
CA VAL A 461 15.55 25.64 0.13
C VAL A 461 14.91 24.34 0.62
N LEU A 462 15.07 23.25 -0.13
CA LEU A 462 14.56 21.93 0.22
C LEU A 462 15.20 21.40 1.52
N ILE A 463 16.50 21.62 1.74
CA ILE A 463 17.18 21.28 3.01
C ILE A 463 16.55 22.05 4.17
N VAL A 464 16.36 23.36 4.03
CA VAL A 464 15.76 24.20 5.09
C VAL A 464 14.35 23.72 5.44
N LEU A 465 13.54 23.38 4.43
CA LEU A 465 12.19 22.84 4.64
C LEU A 465 12.22 21.54 5.46
N HIS A 466 13.10 20.59 5.12
CA HIS A 466 13.23 19.33 5.85
C HIS A 466 13.67 19.54 7.30
N ILE A 467 14.56 20.50 7.55
CA ILE A 467 14.99 20.86 8.91
C ILE A 467 13.80 21.42 9.70
N VAL A 468 13.01 22.33 9.12
CA VAL A 468 11.81 22.89 9.77
C VAL A 468 10.81 21.79 10.10
N LEU A 469 10.51 20.91 9.15
CA LEU A 469 9.59 19.78 9.35
C LEU A 469 10.07 18.83 10.44
N PHE A 470 11.38 18.55 10.50
CA PHE A 470 11.97 17.76 11.58
C PHE A 470 11.72 18.39 12.97
N PHE A 471 11.92 19.71 13.11
CA PHE A 471 11.66 20.40 14.37
C PHE A 471 10.16 20.47 14.72
N VAL A 472 9.29 20.66 13.72
CA VAL A 472 7.83 20.61 13.91
C VAL A 472 7.40 19.22 14.38
N PHE A 473 7.88 18.16 13.73
CA PHE A 473 7.62 16.79 14.14
C PHE A 473 8.12 16.54 15.58
N ARG A 474 9.36 16.94 15.91
CA ARG A 474 9.92 16.79 17.26
C ARG A 474 9.08 17.52 18.31
N ARG A 475 8.58 18.72 17.99
CA ARG A 475 7.72 19.50 18.88
C ARG A 475 6.35 18.83 19.09
N LEU A 476 5.69 18.41 18.02
CA LEU A 476 4.35 17.81 18.06
C LEU A 476 4.36 16.39 18.67
N SER A 477 5.45 15.67 18.49
CA SER A 477 5.60 14.27 18.90
C SER A 477 6.15 14.14 20.34
N SER A 478 6.68 15.23 20.91
CA SER A 478 7.20 15.25 22.28
C SER A 478 6.09 14.92 23.29
N ARG A 479 6.30 13.86 24.08
CA ARG A 479 5.41 13.50 25.20
C ARG A 479 5.83 14.20 26.48
N HIS A 480 4.87 14.52 27.34
CA HIS A 480 5.13 15.01 28.68
C HIS A 480 6.00 14.01 29.46
N THR A 481 7.06 14.50 30.08
CA THR A 481 7.95 13.72 30.96
C THR A 481 7.22 13.40 32.27
N VAL A 482 7.21 12.14 32.65
CA VAL A 482 6.61 11.68 33.91
C VAL A 482 7.57 11.98 35.06
N LYS A 483 7.09 12.65 36.13
CA LYS A 483 7.93 13.10 37.26
C LYS A 483 8.10 12.06 38.38
N GLN A 484 7.18 11.11 38.52
CA GLN A 484 7.18 10.08 39.57
C GLN A 484 6.85 8.71 38.97
N PHE A 485 7.55 7.66 39.38
CA PHE A 485 7.40 6.28 38.88
C PHE A 485 7.64 5.29 40.02
N GLY A 486 6.99 4.11 39.95
CA GLY A 486 7.34 2.97 40.82
C GLY A 486 8.40 2.08 40.17
N VAL A 487 9.11 1.27 40.96
CA VAL A 487 10.18 0.39 40.49
C VAL A 487 9.91 -1.07 40.90
N VAL A 488 10.07 -1.99 39.96
CA VAL A 488 10.03 -3.44 40.21
C VAL A 488 11.44 -4.01 40.18
N THR A 489 11.82 -4.68 41.27
CA THR A 489 13.14 -5.30 41.46
C THR A 489 13.01 -6.78 41.82
N ASP A 490 14.10 -7.52 41.67
CA ASP A 490 14.28 -8.87 42.22
C ASP A 490 14.60 -8.80 43.73
N GLU A 491 14.67 -9.96 44.39
CA GLU A 491 15.13 -10.10 45.78
C GLU A 491 16.56 -9.57 45.97
N ASN A 492 17.40 -9.70 44.94
CA ASN A 492 18.77 -9.18 44.93
C ASN A 492 18.88 -7.68 44.63
N GLY A 493 17.75 -6.95 44.56
CA GLY A 493 17.72 -5.52 44.23
C GLY A 493 17.96 -5.19 42.75
N LYS A 494 18.07 -6.21 41.87
CA LYS A 494 18.22 -6.01 40.42
C LYS A 494 16.90 -5.57 39.80
N SER A 495 16.90 -4.48 39.01
CA SER A 495 15.71 -4.01 38.29
C SER A 495 15.17 -5.03 37.28
N LEU A 496 13.85 -5.24 37.29
CA LEU A 496 13.17 -6.19 36.42
C LEU A 496 12.42 -5.51 35.29
N SER A 497 12.93 -5.67 34.06
CA SER A 497 12.24 -5.21 32.85
C SER A 497 11.15 -6.15 32.39
N GLN A 498 10.22 -5.62 31.58
CA GLN A 498 9.12 -6.37 30.94
C GLN A 498 8.12 -7.02 31.92
N VAL A 499 8.04 -6.52 33.15
CA VAL A 499 7.00 -6.92 34.11
C VAL A 499 5.68 -6.29 33.67
N LYS A 500 4.63 -7.10 33.56
CA LYS A 500 3.25 -6.64 33.37
C LYS A 500 2.73 -6.11 34.70
N VAL A 501 2.48 -4.81 34.77
CA VAL A 501 1.85 -4.16 35.92
C VAL A 501 0.42 -3.84 35.54
N MET A 502 -0.54 -4.48 36.20
CA MET A 502 -1.96 -4.42 35.86
C MET A 502 -2.74 -3.78 37.00
N LEU A 503 -3.47 -2.72 36.70
CA LEU A 503 -4.32 -2.00 37.64
C LEU A 503 -5.76 -2.51 37.49
N PHE A 504 -6.27 -3.11 38.56
CA PHE A 504 -7.64 -3.59 38.66
C PHE A 504 -8.47 -2.71 39.59
N ASN A 505 -9.76 -2.63 39.32
CA ASN A 505 -10.72 -2.08 40.26
C ASN A 505 -10.90 -3.04 41.47
N GLY A 506 -10.86 -2.54 42.71
CA GLY A 506 -10.98 -3.32 43.94
C GLY A 506 -12.22 -4.22 43.99
N PRO A 507 -13.44 -3.66 44.02
CA PRO A 507 -14.68 -4.45 44.11
C PRO A 507 -15.02 -5.30 42.88
N TYR A 508 -14.66 -4.85 41.67
CA TYR A 508 -15.16 -5.47 40.43
C TYR A 508 -14.13 -6.33 39.69
N LYS A 509 -12.88 -6.39 40.17
CA LYS A 509 -11.75 -7.14 39.58
C LYS A 509 -11.57 -6.94 38.05
N LYS A 510 -12.07 -5.83 37.51
CA LYS A 510 -11.98 -5.46 36.09
C LYS A 510 -10.63 -4.80 35.84
N LEU A 511 -9.94 -5.19 34.77
CA LEU A 511 -8.69 -4.58 34.34
C LEU A 511 -8.97 -3.17 33.80
N LEU A 512 -8.41 -2.16 34.45
CA LEU A 512 -8.60 -0.76 34.10
C LEU A 512 -7.49 -0.26 33.18
N GLN A 513 -6.24 -0.53 33.57
CA GLN A 513 -5.07 -0.09 32.83
C GLN A 513 -3.92 -1.07 33.09
N TYR A 514 -2.95 -1.12 32.18
CA TYR A 514 -1.70 -1.80 32.42
C TYR A 514 -0.51 -0.97 31.97
N TYR A 515 0.65 -1.28 32.54
CA TYR A 515 1.95 -0.76 32.16
C TYR A 515 2.93 -1.92 32.05
N VAL A 516 3.98 -1.76 31.24
CA VAL A 516 5.08 -2.73 31.18
C VAL A 516 6.35 -2.03 31.62
N THR A 517 7.05 -2.60 32.61
CA THR A 517 8.25 -1.99 33.16
C THR A 517 9.34 -1.83 32.10
N ASP A 518 10.08 -0.72 32.18
CA ASP A 518 11.21 -0.47 31.30
C ASP A 518 12.48 -1.25 31.71
N MET A 519 13.61 -1.00 31.03
CA MET A 519 14.88 -1.69 31.32
C MET A 519 15.41 -1.44 32.74
N PHE A 520 14.90 -0.41 33.43
CA PHE A 520 15.24 -0.07 34.81
C PHE A 520 14.13 -0.50 35.79
N GLY A 521 13.17 -1.30 35.35
CA GLY A 521 12.07 -1.77 36.19
C GLY A 521 10.99 -0.71 36.48
N ARG A 522 11.01 0.43 35.80
CA ARG A 522 10.13 1.56 36.13
C ARG A 522 8.76 1.44 35.48
N TYR A 523 7.70 1.78 36.21
CA TYR A 523 6.34 1.87 35.70
C TYR A 523 5.60 3.13 36.21
N TYR A 524 4.52 3.52 35.51
CA TYR A 524 3.73 4.69 35.87
C TYR A 524 2.25 4.48 35.58
N PHE A 525 1.42 4.85 36.56
CA PHE A 525 -0.01 5.09 36.35
C PHE A 525 -0.32 6.57 36.63
N PRO A 526 -1.25 7.17 35.87
CA PRO A 526 -1.73 8.51 36.17
C PRO A 526 -2.34 8.59 37.59
N PRO A 527 -2.50 9.80 38.16
CA PRO A 527 -3.25 9.98 39.40
C PRO A 527 -4.67 9.41 39.27
N ILE A 528 -5.07 8.56 40.22
CA ILE A 528 -6.36 7.86 40.25
C ILE A 528 -6.91 7.91 41.68
N VAL A 529 -8.24 7.94 41.84
CA VAL A 529 -8.91 8.02 43.15
C VAL A 529 -9.79 6.79 43.34
N GLY A 530 -9.74 6.18 44.53
CA GLY A 530 -10.54 4.99 44.87
C GLY A 530 -9.71 3.80 45.37
N GLU A 531 -10.35 2.62 45.38
CA GLU A 531 -9.74 1.36 45.82
C GLU A 531 -9.33 0.50 44.61
N PHE A 532 -8.05 0.13 44.57
CA PHE A 532 -7.47 -0.58 43.44
C PHE A 532 -6.60 -1.75 43.90
N ILE A 533 -6.49 -2.75 43.03
CA ILE A 533 -5.56 -3.87 43.19
C ILE A 533 -4.55 -3.79 42.06
N VAL A 534 -3.26 -3.64 42.39
CA VAL A 534 -2.18 -3.67 41.41
C VAL A 534 -1.55 -5.05 41.43
N LYS A 535 -1.55 -5.73 40.28
CA LYS A 535 -0.89 -7.03 40.09
C LYS A 535 0.37 -6.89 39.24
N PHE A 536 1.39 -7.63 39.62
CA PHE A 536 2.69 -7.68 38.97
C PHE A 536 2.90 -9.11 38.47
N GLU A 537 3.12 -9.26 37.17
CA GLU A 537 3.26 -10.57 36.52
C GLU A 537 4.45 -10.55 35.56
N LYS A 538 5.33 -11.55 35.69
CA LYS A 538 6.46 -11.76 34.80
C LYS A 538 6.80 -13.24 34.74
N ASP A 539 7.07 -13.75 33.54
CA ASP A 539 7.46 -15.14 33.34
C ASP A 539 8.71 -15.48 34.15
N GLY A 540 8.66 -16.58 34.91
CA GLY A 540 9.75 -17.03 35.80
C GLY A 540 9.78 -16.36 37.18
N PHE A 541 8.80 -15.53 37.52
CA PHE A 541 8.65 -14.90 38.83
C PHE A 541 7.26 -15.18 39.42
N GLU A 542 7.18 -15.22 40.74
CA GLU A 542 5.91 -15.32 41.44
C GLU A 542 5.08 -14.05 41.25
N MET A 543 3.76 -14.22 41.04
CA MET A 543 2.85 -13.09 40.93
C MET A 543 2.72 -12.37 42.28
N ALA A 544 2.86 -11.04 42.28
CA ALA A 544 2.62 -10.21 43.44
C ALA A 544 1.38 -9.34 43.24
N SER A 545 0.60 -9.12 44.30
CA SER A 545 -0.53 -8.20 44.31
C SER A 545 -0.49 -7.27 45.51
N LYS A 546 -0.76 -5.98 45.29
CA LYS A 546 -0.88 -4.97 46.34
C LYS A 546 -2.21 -4.23 46.22
N GLU A 547 -2.90 -4.06 47.34
CA GLU A 547 -4.11 -3.25 47.43
C GLU A 547 -3.75 -1.81 47.78
N ILE A 548 -4.39 -0.85 47.13
CA ILE A 548 -4.13 0.58 47.31
C ILE A 548 -5.46 1.30 47.47
N GLN A 549 -5.54 2.16 48.48
CA GLN A 549 -6.63 3.10 48.66
C GLN A 549 -6.09 4.52 48.48
N ILE A 550 -6.62 5.27 47.50
CA ILE A 550 -6.23 6.66 47.26
C ILE A 550 -7.43 7.56 47.56
N SER A 551 -7.28 8.40 48.58
CA SER A 551 -8.31 9.32 49.04
C SER A 551 -8.53 10.49 48.05
N PRO A 552 -9.77 10.98 47.86
CA PRO A 552 -10.07 12.12 46.98
C PRO A 552 -9.32 13.42 47.33
N LEU A 553 -8.89 13.58 48.58
CA LEU A 553 -8.15 14.76 49.07
C LEU A 553 -6.66 14.74 48.69
N ASP A 554 -6.16 13.63 48.15
CA ASP A 554 -4.74 13.41 47.84
C ASP A 554 -4.46 13.55 46.34
N THR A 555 -4.63 14.78 45.82
CA THR A 555 -4.56 15.11 44.38
C THR A 555 -3.19 14.90 43.73
N THR A 556 -2.15 14.56 44.52
CA THR A 556 -0.75 14.44 44.07
C THR A 556 -0.15 13.05 44.15
N LYS A 557 -0.83 12.05 44.75
CA LYS A 557 -0.25 10.70 44.85
C LYS A 557 -0.45 9.93 43.55
N THR A 558 0.60 9.91 42.74
CA THR A 558 0.77 8.90 41.69
C THR A 558 0.94 7.52 42.32
N VAL A 559 0.47 6.45 41.67
CA VAL A 559 0.74 5.07 42.13
C VAL A 559 2.22 4.75 41.86
N HIS A 560 3.07 4.97 42.87
CA HIS A 560 4.49 4.63 42.86
C HIS A 560 4.74 3.60 43.97
N LEU A 561 4.49 2.32 43.68
CA LEU A 561 4.84 1.25 44.61
C LEU A 561 6.13 0.61 44.16
N ASP A 562 7.10 0.54 45.06
CA ASP A 562 8.26 -0.31 44.85
C ASP A 562 7.92 -1.74 45.28
N VAL A 563 8.25 -2.71 44.42
CA VAL A 563 7.87 -4.12 44.61
C VAL A 563 9.05 -5.03 44.28
N HIS A 564 9.31 -5.97 45.18
CA HIS A 564 10.24 -7.07 44.95
C HIS A 564 9.48 -8.31 44.49
N LEU A 565 9.86 -8.88 43.35
CA LEU A 565 9.32 -10.15 42.87
C LEU A 565 10.27 -11.29 43.19
N LYS A 566 9.73 -12.42 43.64
CA LYS A 566 10.50 -13.62 43.93
C LYS A 566 10.65 -14.46 42.67
N SER A 567 11.84 -15.01 42.44
CA SER A 567 12.09 -15.94 41.34
C SER A 567 11.41 -17.28 41.63
N THR A 568 10.71 -17.84 40.64
CA THR A 568 10.08 -19.17 40.77
C THR A 568 11.10 -20.32 40.57
N ILE A 569 12.36 -20.00 40.23
CA ILE A 569 13.42 -20.98 39.88
C ILE A 569 14.28 -21.36 41.11
N THR A 570 13.94 -20.92 42.32
CA THR A 570 14.61 -21.40 43.55
C THR A 570 13.92 -22.62 44.13
N SER A 571 14.24 -23.79 43.55
CA SER A 571 14.46 -25.05 44.29
C SER A 571 15.44 -25.91 43.53
#